data_AF-A0A1C0ZRE6-F1
#
_entry.id   AF-A0A1C0ZRE6-F1
#
_cell.length_a   1.000
_cell.length_b   1.000
_cell.length_c   1.000
_cell.angle_alpha   90.00
_cell.angle_beta   90.00
_cell.angle_gamma   90.00
#
_symmetry.space_group_name_H-M   'P 1'
#
loop_
_entity.id
_entity.type
_entity.pdbx_description
1 polymer ?
#
loop_
_entity_poly.entity_id
_entity_poly.type
_entity_poly.pdbx_seq_one_letter_code
_entity_poly.pdbx_strand_id
1 'polypeptide(L)'
;MNALIEALRAGKVSEFSSEVINVYGASQTQVGDTTLLMVRTTSGKQLLVVGSGELFDQLQGETVEGGKIAPLSHENRLIINQLLPYTAPQAFGTQVATMGLGDRLGIASPGHIQTIRGKDIRPVLAQQSIRELALTGRTYEDVLDAAAYAVLQEGYTDGYGADGDHLKKEEDIEYALRLGFTMLTLDCSENIDNTIESMSEADIAAKYEQLPASLRNRYEERYLQTAPNVPGATLAYTAEALKKDVLIYDAAINFMEAIYRKYIVTLDRAVDFEISIDETATPTSPEAHYLVANELRDRGVTIFSMAPRFCGEFQKGIDYIGDIAQFERELASHAAIAVHFEYKLSIHSGSDKFSVFPLIGQYTNGLFHIKTAGTNWLEAVRVVAKVNPTLYRRMHQYALDHFVEATAYYHVTTDISAIVPLSDVTDAQLPDYMEENNARQLLHITYGLLLQAKNADGSRTFADEFFQTMAEQEAVFAEGLRHHIGRHLELLGK
;
A
#
# COMPACT_ATOMS: atom_id res chain seq x y z
N MET A 1 -1.50 16.42 33.54
CA MET A 1 -1.73 14.97 33.55
C MET A 1 -2.63 14.52 34.70
N ASN A 2 -2.34 14.89 35.96
CA ASN A 2 -3.12 14.43 37.14
C ASN A 2 -4.65 14.65 37.02
N ALA A 3 -5.09 15.81 36.51
CA ALA A 3 -6.51 16.07 36.29
C ALA A 3 -7.16 15.10 35.28
N LEU A 4 -6.42 14.67 34.24
CA LEU A 4 -6.90 13.67 33.30
C LEU A 4 -6.94 12.28 33.93
N ILE A 5 -5.97 11.92 34.78
CA ILE A 5 -5.98 10.66 35.54
C ILE A 5 -7.22 10.57 36.43
N GLU A 6 -7.54 11.66 37.16
CA GLU A 6 -8.74 11.72 37.98
C GLU A 6 -10.03 11.66 37.14
N ALA A 7 -10.06 12.35 36.00
CA ALA A 7 -11.18 12.25 35.06
C ALA A 7 -11.35 10.82 34.52
N LEU A 8 -10.24 10.12 34.21
CA LEU A 8 -10.24 8.74 33.74
C LEU A 8 -10.79 7.79 34.81
N ARG A 9 -10.33 7.91 36.05
CA ARG A 9 -10.83 7.13 37.21
C ARG A 9 -12.32 7.37 37.49
N ALA A 10 -12.78 8.60 37.29
CA ALA A 10 -14.18 8.98 37.48
C ALA A 10 -15.08 8.60 36.30
N GLY A 11 -14.53 8.08 35.18
CA GLY A 11 -15.30 7.80 33.97
C GLY A 11 -15.78 9.06 33.24
N LYS A 12 -15.08 10.20 33.40
CA LYS A 12 -15.44 11.53 32.90
C LYS A 12 -14.45 12.07 31.86
N VAL A 13 -13.81 11.18 31.10
CA VAL A 13 -12.82 11.56 30.07
C VAL A 13 -13.42 12.45 28.99
N SER A 14 -14.67 12.19 28.60
CA SER A 14 -15.38 13.00 27.59
C SER A 14 -15.67 14.44 28.04
N GLU A 15 -15.64 14.70 29.35
CA GLU A 15 -15.80 16.05 29.94
C GLU A 15 -14.46 16.76 30.12
N PHE A 16 -13.34 16.05 29.95
CA PHE A 16 -12.00 16.63 30.12
C PHE A 16 -11.67 17.56 28.95
N SER A 17 -11.15 18.75 29.27
CA SER A 17 -10.64 19.72 28.31
C SER A 17 -9.34 20.33 28.82
N SER A 18 -8.43 20.62 27.88
CA SER A 18 -7.12 21.18 28.17
C SER A 18 -6.60 21.89 26.93
N GLU A 19 -5.92 23.03 27.11
CA GLU A 19 -5.22 23.71 26.02
C GLU A 19 -3.95 22.98 25.55
N VAL A 20 -3.41 22.09 26.39
CA VAL A 20 -2.09 21.45 26.17
C VAL A 20 -2.14 19.92 26.09
N ILE A 21 -3.32 19.32 26.32
CA ILE A 21 -3.52 17.87 26.21
C ILE A 21 -4.72 17.62 25.33
N ASN A 22 -4.50 17.03 24.16
CA ASN A 22 -5.55 16.50 23.32
C ASN A 22 -5.78 15.02 23.66
N VAL A 23 -7.04 14.62 23.82
CA VAL A 23 -7.42 13.25 24.20
C VAL A 23 -8.04 12.54 23.00
N TYR A 24 -7.50 11.37 22.64
CA TYR A 24 -8.12 10.51 21.64
C TYR A 24 -9.13 9.60 22.33
N GLY A 25 -10.36 10.08 22.53
CA GLY A 25 -11.37 9.37 23.32
C GLY A 25 -11.67 7.94 22.83
N ALA A 26 -11.61 7.71 21.51
CA ALA A 26 -11.83 6.40 20.92
C ALA A 26 -10.75 5.36 21.30
N SER A 27 -9.59 5.80 21.76
CA SER A 27 -8.50 4.91 22.20
C SER A 27 -8.68 4.33 23.60
N GLN A 28 -9.66 4.82 24.36
CA GLN A 28 -9.90 4.35 25.71
C GLN A 28 -10.23 2.86 25.71
N THR A 29 -9.33 2.05 26.25
CA THR A 29 -9.45 0.58 26.28
C THR A 29 -9.19 0.05 27.68
N GLN A 30 -9.99 -0.93 28.12
CA GLN A 30 -9.83 -1.59 29.41
C GLN A 30 -9.21 -2.98 29.23
N VAL A 31 -8.16 -3.30 29.98
CA VAL A 31 -7.53 -4.62 30.08
C VAL A 31 -7.42 -5.01 31.55
N GLY A 32 -8.26 -5.94 32.00
CA GLY A 32 -8.38 -6.26 33.43
C GLY A 32 -8.73 -5.01 34.24
N ASP A 33 -7.92 -4.71 35.26
CA ASP A 33 -8.06 -3.51 36.10
C ASP A 33 -7.23 -2.31 35.59
N THR A 34 -6.67 -2.39 34.38
CA THR A 34 -5.91 -1.30 33.74
C THR A 34 -6.69 -0.63 32.62
N THR A 35 -6.80 0.69 32.66
CA THR A 35 -7.30 1.52 31.57
C THR A 35 -6.13 2.14 30.78
N LEU A 36 -6.17 1.99 29.46
CA LEU A 36 -5.25 2.59 28.50
C LEU A 36 -5.95 3.72 27.74
N LEU A 37 -5.28 4.85 27.54
CA LEU A 37 -5.79 5.99 26.78
C LEU A 37 -4.63 6.66 26.03
N MET A 38 -4.78 6.89 24.73
CA MET A 38 -3.84 7.71 23.96
C MET A 38 -4.14 9.20 24.11
N VAL A 39 -3.09 9.99 24.27
CA VAL A 39 -3.15 11.45 24.36
C VAL A 39 -2.05 12.08 23.51
N ARG A 40 -2.22 13.34 23.12
CA ARG A 40 -1.16 14.17 22.54
C ARG A 40 -0.87 15.34 23.46
N THR A 41 0.39 15.51 23.81
CA THR A 41 0.93 16.60 24.62
C THR A 41 1.89 17.45 23.77
N THR A 42 2.52 18.45 24.37
CA THR A 42 3.60 19.23 23.73
C THR A 42 4.82 18.39 23.37
N SER A 43 5.01 17.22 24.00
CA SER A 43 6.07 16.26 23.66
C SER A 43 5.66 15.22 22.62
N GLY A 44 4.45 15.33 22.04
CA GLY A 44 3.93 14.40 21.05
C GLY A 44 2.86 13.44 21.60
N LYS A 45 2.56 12.39 20.83
CA LYS A 45 1.60 11.34 21.25
C LYS A 45 2.25 10.48 22.35
N GLN A 46 1.44 10.09 23.34
CA GLN A 46 1.84 9.23 24.46
C GLN A 46 0.64 8.36 24.88
N LEU A 47 0.92 7.27 25.59
CA LEU A 47 -0.07 6.44 26.25
C LEU A 47 -0.17 6.83 27.72
N LEU A 48 -1.39 7.05 28.20
CA LEU A 48 -1.72 7.13 29.62
C LEU A 48 -2.30 5.79 30.07
N VAL A 49 -1.66 5.20 31.08
CA VAL A 49 -2.03 3.90 31.65
C VAL A 49 -2.41 4.12 33.12
N VAL A 50 -3.62 3.74 33.53
CA VAL A 50 -4.12 3.94 34.90
C VAL A 50 -4.71 2.64 35.42
N GLY A 51 -4.41 2.32 36.68
CA GLY A 51 -4.88 1.10 37.34
C GLY A 51 -3.71 0.19 37.70
N SER A 52 -3.97 -1.11 37.73
CA SER A 52 -2.99 -2.15 38.06
C SER A 52 -3.21 -3.40 37.21
N GLY A 53 -2.14 -4.15 36.96
CA GLY A 53 -2.21 -5.42 36.24
C GLY A 53 -1.16 -5.52 35.14
N GLU A 54 -1.23 -6.60 34.38
CA GLU A 54 -0.19 -7.00 33.42
C GLU A 54 0.15 -5.92 32.39
N LEU A 55 -0.86 -5.24 31.83
CA LEU A 55 -0.65 -4.13 30.90
C LEU A 55 0.12 -2.98 31.54
N PHE A 56 -0.25 -2.59 32.77
CA PHE A 56 0.45 -1.56 33.51
C PHE A 56 1.89 -1.98 33.82
N ASP A 57 2.11 -3.22 34.24
CA ASP A 57 3.41 -3.70 34.68
C ASP A 57 4.41 -3.86 33.52
N GLN A 58 3.95 -4.36 32.37
CA GLN A 58 4.83 -4.63 31.22
C GLN A 58 5.18 -3.39 30.41
N LEU A 59 4.26 -2.43 30.26
CA LEU A 59 4.54 -1.22 29.46
C LEU A 59 5.70 -0.41 30.04
N GLN A 60 6.63 -0.05 29.18
CA GLN A 60 7.76 0.83 29.51
C GLN A 60 7.29 2.28 29.51
N GLY A 61 7.58 3.03 30.58
CA GLY A 61 7.15 4.41 30.72
C GLY A 61 7.51 5.00 32.08
N GLU A 62 7.25 6.30 32.22
CA GLU A 62 7.43 7.04 33.45
C GLU A 62 6.21 6.87 34.35
N THR A 63 6.41 6.32 35.55
CA THR A 63 5.34 6.27 36.56
C THR A 63 5.10 7.67 37.13
N VAL A 64 3.86 8.10 37.08
CA VAL A 64 3.39 9.37 37.65
C VAL A 64 2.40 9.09 38.78
N GLU A 65 2.01 10.11 39.54
CA GLU A 65 1.01 9.94 40.59
C GLU A 65 -0.30 9.39 40.02
N GLY A 66 -0.59 8.14 40.35
CA GLY A 66 -1.82 7.47 39.97
C GLY A 66 -1.87 6.83 38.58
N GLY A 67 -0.76 6.82 37.83
CA GLY A 67 -0.70 6.20 36.50
C GLY A 67 0.73 6.06 35.95
N LYS A 68 0.83 5.73 34.67
CA LYS A 68 2.08 5.64 33.91
C LYS A 68 1.91 6.34 32.57
N ILE A 69 2.92 7.12 32.16
CA ILE A 69 3.01 7.72 30.84
C ILE A 69 4.02 6.92 30.03
N ALA A 70 3.57 6.27 28.97
CA ALA A 70 4.40 5.42 28.12
C ALA A 70 4.55 6.02 26.71
N PRO A 71 5.74 5.97 26.10
CA PRO A 71 5.92 6.39 24.70
C PRO A 71 5.27 5.39 23.74
N LEU A 72 4.99 5.86 22.52
CA LEU A 72 4.59 4.99 21.40
C LEU A 72 5.83 4.30 20.80
N SER A 73 6.51 3.46 21.59
CA SER A 73 7.70 2.72 21.14
C SER A 73 7.33 1.37 20.51
N HIS A 74 8.28 0.78 19.79
CA HIS A 74 8.16 -0.56 19.23
C HIS A 74 7.87 -1.62 20.31
N GLU A 75 8.61 -1.57 21.41
CA GLU A 75 8.51 -2.52 22.53
C GLU A 75 7.13 -2.46 23.19
N ASN A 76 6.61 -1.24 23.41
CA ASN A 76 5.28 -1.05 23.94
C ASN A 76 4.21 -1.54 22.96
N ARG A 77 4.41 -1.37 21.65
CA ARG A 77 3.49 -1.89 20.64
C ARG A 77 3.45 -3.42 20.68
N LEU A 78 4.58 -4.09 20.82
CA LEU A 78 4.63 -5.56 20.95
C LEU A 78 3.82 -6.07 22.16
N ILE A 79 3.94 -5.40 23.31
CA ILE A 79 3.15 -5.71 24.51
C ILE A 79 1.66 -5.48 24.26
N ILE A 80 1.31 -4.36 23.63
CA ILE A 80 -0.08 -4.03 23.27
C ILE A 80 -0.66 -5.11 22.35
N ASN A 81 0.06 -5.56 21.33
CA ASN A 81 -0.39 -6.63 20.44
C ASN A 81 -0.70 -7.95 21.17
N GLN A 82 0.06 -8.28 22.21
CA GLN A 82 -0.18 -9.49 23.00
C GLN A 82 -1.45 -9.39 23.84
N LEU A 83 -1.73 -8.21 24.42
CA LEU A 83 -2.84 -8.00 25.35
C LEU A 83 -4.12 -7.49 24.68
N LEU A 84 -4.00 -6.91 23.48
CA LEU A 84 -5.08 -6.37 22.66
C LEU A 84 -4.93 -6.91 21.23
N PRO A 85 -5.34 -8.17 20.95
CA PRO A 85 -5.04 -8.83 19.68
C PRO A 85 -5.54 -8.11 18.42
N TYR A 86 -6.55 -7.23 18.53
CA TYR A 86 -7.03 -6.42 17.40
C TYR A 86 -5.99 -5.40 16.89
N THR A 87 -4.94 -5.11 17.67
CA THR A 87 -3.82 -4.25 17.25
C THR A 87 -2.71 -5.02 16.55
N ALA A 88 -2.83 -6.35 16.43
CA ALA A 88 -1.98 -7.14 15.56
C ALA A 88 -2.57 -7.22 14.15
N PRO A 89 -1.73 -7.22 13.10
CA PRO A 89 -2.23 -7.41 11.74
C PRO A 89 -2.80 -8.82 11.58
N GLN A 90 -3.78 -8.97 10.70
CA GLN A 90 -4.38 -10.24 10.31
C GLN A 90 -4.48 -10.36 8.78
N ALA A 91 -4.54 -11.58 8.27
CA ALA A 91 -4.88 -11.85 6.88
C ALA A 91 -6.40 -11.77 6.70
N PHE A 92 -6.86 -11.45 5.49
CA PHE A 92 -8.29 -11.30 5.17
C PHE A 92 -8.82 -12.35 4.20
N GLY A 93 -7.94 -13.02 3.44
CA GLY A 93 -8.35 -13.97 2.41
C GLY A 93 -9.08 -13.31 1.23
N THR A 94 -9.70 -14.14 0.39
CA THR A 94 -10.16 -13.71 -0.94
C THR A 94 -11.61 -13.25 -1.00
N GLN A 95 -12.37 -13.40 0.09
CA GLN A 95 -13.83 -13.21 0.12
C GLN A 95 -14.27 -11.80 0.56
N VAL A 96 -13.32 -10.87 0.69
CA VAL A 96 -13.61 -9.47 1.04
C VAL A 96 -12.70 -8.54 0.25
N ALA A 97 -13.24 -7.38 -0.13
CA ALA A 97 -12.45 -6.32 -0.72
C ALA A 97 -11.38 -5.85 0.26
N THR A 98 -10.20 -5.52 -0.25
CA THR A 98 -9.11 -4.97 0.55
C THR A 98 -8.54 -3.72 -0.10
N MET A 99 -8.20 -2.72 0.71
CA MET A 99 -7.50 -1.52 0.24
C MET A 99 -6.15 -1.38 0.93
N GLY A 100 -5.10 -1.38 0.13
CA GLY A 100 -3.75 -0.98 0.47
C GLY A 100 -3.68 0.51 0.75
N LEU A 101 -3.34 0.88 1.97
CA LEU A 101 -3.32 2.25 2.47
C LEU A 101 -1.91 2.64 2.89
N GLY A 102 -0.98 2.53 1.94
CA GLY A 102 0.43 2.75 2.16
C GLY A 102 0.72 4.15 2.70
N ASP A 103 1.52 4.21 3.74
CA ASP A 103 1.83 5.43 4.47
C ASP A 103 3.35 5.58 4.58
N ARG A 104 3.90 6.47 3.75
CA ARG A 104 5.33 6.78 3.71
C ARG A 104 5.81 7.58 4.93
N LEU A 105 4.88 8.15 5.70
CA LEU A 105 5.15 9.10 6.78
C LEU A 105 4.90 8.53 8.17
N GLY A 106 4.05 7.51 8.30
CA GLY A 106 3.67 6.90 9.58
C GLY A 106 2.64 7.72 10.37
N ILE A 107 1.88 8.60 9.71
CA ILE A 107 0.93 9.52 10.34
C ILE A 107 -0.46 9.55 9.66
N ALA A 108 -0.68 8.79 8.58
CA ALA A 108 -1.90 8.82 7.78
C ALA A 108 -2.97 7.82 8.25
N SER A 109 -2.55 6.71 8.86
CA SER A 109 -3.45 5.60 9.24
C SER A 109 -4.68 6.01 10.07
N PRO A 110 -4.65 6.99 10.99
CA PRO A 110 -5.87 7.46 11.67
C PRO A 110 -6.93 8.00 10.69
N GLY A 111 -6.52 8.83 9.72
CA GLY A 111 -7.41 9.33 8.67
C GLY A 111 -7.90 8.21 7.76
N HIS A 112 -7.05 7.24 7.44
CA HIS A 112 -7.45 6.04 6.67
C HIS A 112 -8.53 5.23 7.38
N ILE A 113 -8.37 4.98 8.68
CA ILE A 113 -9.35 4.25 9.50
C ILE A 113 -10.67 5.01 9.56
N GLN A 114 -10.63 6.33 9.76
CA GLN A 114 -11.83 7.17 9.78
C GLN A 114 -12.57 7.14 8.43
N THR A 115 -11.86 6.89 7.33
CA THR A 115 -12.43 6.79 5.99
C THR A 115 -13.08 5.42 5.73
N ILE A 116 -12.43 4.34 6.15
CA ILE A 116 -12.88 2.96 5.88
C ILE A 116 -13.90 2.44 6.89
N ARG A 117 -13.92 2.97 8.13
CA ARG A 117 -14.81 2.48 9.19
C ARG A 117 -16.27 2.44 8.72
N GLY A 118 -16.90 1.29 8.89
CA GLY A 118 -18.31 1.07 8.54
C GLY A 118 -18.57 0.78 7.06
N LYS A 119 -17.53 0.63 6.24
CA LYS A 119 -17.64 0.22 4.82
C LYS A 119 -17.34 -1.26 4.65
N ASP A 120 -17.84 -1.84 3.56
CA ASP A 120 -17.62 -3.25 3.18
C ASP A 120 -16.27 -3.45 2.45
N ILE A 121 -15.20 -3.08 3.15
CA ILE A 121 -13.82 -3.19 2.70
C ILE A 121 -12.88 -3.25 3.90
N ARG A 122 -11.81 -4.04 3.79
CA ARG A 122 -10.83 -4.19 4.87
C ARG A 122 -9.53 -3.41 4.59
N PRO A 123 -8.98 -2.69 5.59
CA PRO A 123 -7.79 -1.89 5.39
C PRO A 123 -6.52 -2.73 5.54
N VAL A 124 -5.60 -2.61 4.57
CA VAL A 124 -4.20 -3.02 4.72
C VAL A 124 -3.43 -1.74 5.06
N LEU A 125 -3.34 -1.43 6.36
CA LEU A 125 -2.79 -0.16 6.87
C LEU A 125 -1.26 -0.12 6.83
N ALA A 126 -0.61 -1.24 7.11
CA ALA A 126 0.83 -1.34 7.10
C ALA A 126 1.29 -1.84 5.73
N GLN A 127 1.51 -0.92 4.78
CA GLN A 127 2.01 -1.26 3.44
C GLN A 127 3.13 -0.31 3.03
N GLN A 128 4.31 -0.86 2.75
CA GLN A 128 5.40 -0.16 2.06
C GLN A 128 6.24 -1.17 1.27
N SER A 129 6.78 -0.71 0.14
CA SER A 129 7.80 -1.45 -0.60
C SER A 129 9.20 -1.27 -0.01
N ILE A 130 10.12 -2.22 -0.26
CA ILE A 130 11.54 -2.09 0.12
C ILE A 130 12.17 -0.81 -0.44
N ARG A 131 11.81 -0.43 -1.67
CA ARG A 131 12.20 0.84 -2.31
C ARG A 131 11.74 2.04 -1.48
N GLU A 132 10.51 2.03 -0.98
CA GLU A 132 9.99 3.14 -0.17
C GLU A 132 10.65 3.19 1.22
N LEU A 133 10.94 2.05 1.84
CA LEU A 133 11.72 2.00 3.08
C LEU A 133 13.09 2.65 2.89
N ALA A 134 13.82 2.24 1.84
CA ALA A 134 15.14 2.79 1.52
C ALA A 134 15.09 4.31 1.26
N LEU A 135 14.13 4.77 0.46
CA LEU A 135 14.00 6.20 0.10
C LEU A 135 13.50 7.08 1.27
N THR A 136 12.73 6.52 2.21
CA THR A 136 12.26 7.24 3.41
C THR A 136 13.17 7.09 4.61
N GLY A 137 14.13 6.17 4.58
CA GLY A 137 14.97 5.84 5.73
C GLY A 137 14.20 5.22 6.90
N ARG A 138 13.08 4.55 6.60
CA ARG A 138 12.23 3.84 7.58
C ARG A 138 12.47 2.33 7.53
N THR A 139 11.99 1.61 8.53
CA THR A 139 11.99 0.15 8.57
C THR A 139 10.57 -0.41 8.58
N TYR A 140 10.43 -1.73 8.40
CA TYR A 140 9.12 -2.36 8.49
C TYR A 140 8.52 -2.33 9.90
N GLU A 141 9.35 -2.30 10.95
CA GLU A 141 8.92 -2.04 12.31
C GLU A 141 8.19 -0.69 12.41
N ASP A 142 8.75 0.39 11.85
CA ASP A 142 8.11 1.71 11.85
C ASP A 142 6.73 1.68 11.17
N VAL A 143 6.56 0.86 10.13
CA VAL A 143 5.30 0.72 9.38
C VAL A 143 4.25 -0.01 10.20
N LEU A 144 4.62 -1.12 10.83
CA LEU A 144 3.75 -1.87 11.73
C LEU A 144 3.35 -1.06 12.96
N ASP A 145 4.31 -0.34 13.54
CA ASP A 145 4.11 0.46 14.75
C ASP A 145 3.10 1.58 14.46
N ALA A 146 3.26 2.31 13.35
CA ALA A 146 2.33 3.36 12.95
C ALA A 146 0.89 2.84 12.77
N ALA A 147 0.72 1.70 12.08
CA ALA A 147 -0.60 1.10 11.86
C ALA A 147 -1.24 0.60 13.17
N ALA A 148 -0.48 -0.11 14.02
CA ALA A 148 -0.95 -0.64 15.29
C ALA A 148 -1.36 0.49 16.27
N TYR A 149 -0.58 1.57 16.33
CA TYR A 149 -0.95 2.72 17.14
C TYR A 149 -2.14 3.49 16.57
N ALA A 150 -2.33 3.52 15.25
CA ALA A 150 -3.50 4.14 14.65
C ALA A 150 -4.79 3.37 14.95
N VAL A 151 -4.77 2.03 14.87
CA VAL A 151 -5.96 1.23 15.24
C VAL A 151 -6.29 1.37 16.73
N LEU A 152 -5.28 1.47 17.59
CA LEU A 152 -5.49 1.80 18.99
C LEU A 152 -6.06 3.21 19.16
N GLN A 153 -5.46 4.22 18.52
CA GLN A 153 -5.89 5.62 18.62
C GLN A 153 -7.37 5.79 18.27
N GLU A 154 -7.79 5.15 17.19
CA GLU A 154 -9.15 5.28 16.67
C GLU A 154 -10.11 4.26 17.31
N GLY A 155 -9.63 3.32 18.15
CA GLY A 155 -10.46 2.23 18.68
C GLY A 155 -11.06 1.38 17.57
N TYR A 156 -10.27 1.05 16.54
CA TYR A 156 -10.71 0.26 15.40
C TYR A 156 -10.38 -1.22 15.63
N THR A 157 -11.42 -2.00 15.91
CA THR A 157 -11.30 -3.42 16.32
C THR A 157 -11.69 -4.42 15.22
N ASP A 158 -12.00 -3.92 14.03
CA ASP A 158 -12.44 -4.69 12.86
C ASP A 158 -11.29 -5.44 12.14
N GLY A 159 -10.06 -5.26 12.61
CA GLY A 159 -8.83 -5.86 12.08
C GLY A 159 -8.26 -5.11 10.87
N TYR A 160 -6.93 -5.15 10.74
CA TYR A 160 -6.17 -4.54 9.63
C TYR A 160 -5.11 -5.52 9.10
N GLY A 161 -4.67 -5.32 7.86
CA GLY A 161 -3.62 -6.12 7.22
C GLY A 161 -2.26 -5.41 7.21
N ALA A 162 -1.19 -6.19 7.09
CA ALA A 162 0.16 -5.70 6.86
C ALA A 162 0.78 -6.38 5.64
N ASP A 163 1.09 -5.61 4.60
CA ASP A 163 1.64 -6.05 3.32
C ASP A 163 3.12 -5.67 3.15
N GLY A 164 3.95 -6.71 3.01
CA GLY A 164 5.32 -6.56 2.53
C GLY A 164 5.26 -6.41 1.02
N ASP A 165 5.29 -5.17 0.55
CA ASP A 165 5.01 -4.82 -0.85
C ASP A 165 6.26 -4.96 -1.73
N HIS A 166 6.08 -5.36 -3.00
CA HIS A 166 7.14 -5.55 -4.00
C HIS A 166 8.40 -6.32 -3.49
N LEU A 167 8.20 -7.45 -2.81
CA LEU A 167 9.30 -8.29 -2.34
C LEU A 167 9.88 -9.10 -3.50
N LYS A 168 11.21 -9.07 -3.66
CA LYS A 168 11.92 -9.78 -4.73
C LYS A 168 12.92 -10.80 -4.19
N LYS A 169 13.60 -10.44 -3.11
CA LYS A 169 14.65 -11.24 -2.51
C LYS A 169 14.11 -12.05 -1.34
N GLU A 170 14.66 -13.24 -1.18
CA GLU A 170 14.34 -14.10 -0.04
C GLU A 170 14.62 -13.44 1.32
N GLU A 171 15.68 -12.63 1.42
CA GLU A 171 16.02 -11.89 2.66
C GLU A 171 14.91 -10.93 3.10
N ASP A 172 14.25 -10.28 2.14
CA ASP A 172 13.15 -9.34 2.41
C ASP A 172 11.86 -10.09 2.79
N ILE A 173 11.62 -11.26 2.18
CA ILE A 173 10.51 -12.16 2.53
C ILE A 173 10.67 -12.67 3.97
N GLU A 174 11.86 -13.15 4.32
CA GLU A 174 12.19 -13.61 5.67
C GLU A 174 12.03 -12.48 6.69
N TYR A 175 12.47 -11.27 6.34
CA TYR A 175 12.32 -10.08 7.17
C TYR A 175 10.85 -9.75 7.44
N ALA A 176 10.02 -9.68 6.40
CA ALA A 176 8.58 -9.41 6.53
C ALA A 176 7.87 -10.51 7.35
N LEU A 177 8.17 -11.79 7.08
CA LEU A 177 7.59 -12.91 7.81
C LEU A 177 7.94 -12.91 9.29
N ARG A 178 9.20 -12.62 9.62
CA ARG A 178 9.70 -12.53 11.01
C ARG A 178 9.00 -11.44 11.81
N LEU A 179 8.63 -10.34 11.16
CA LEU A 179 7.91 -9.23 11.80
C LEU A 179 6.40 -9.45 11.93
N GLY A 180 5.86 -10.51 11.31
CA GLY A 180 4.45 -10.84 11.37
C GLY A 180 3.60 -10.15 10.30
N PHE A 181 4.17 -9.76 9.16
CA PHE A 181 3.38 -9.33 8.00
C PHE A 181 2.40 -10.44 7.59
N THR A 182 1.17 -10.04 7.28
CA THR A 182 0.04 -10.94 7.02
C THR A 182 -0.35 -10.99 5.55
N MET A 183 0.26 -10.14 4.73
CA MET A 183 0.22 -10.17 3.29
C MET A 183 1.66 -10.05 2.77
N LEU A 184 1.98 -10.83 1.74
CA LEU A 184 3.26 -10.76 1.05
C LEU A 184 3.00 -10.61 -0.44
N THR A 185 3.59 -9.57 -1.02
CA THR A 185 3.51 -9.31 -2.45
C THR A 185 4.81 -9.72 -3.11
N LEU A 186 4.80 -10.85 -3.82
CA LEU A 186 5.95 -11.33 -4.55
C LEU A 186 6.02 -10.67 -5.93
N ASP A 187 6.98 -9.78 -6.11
CA ASP A 187 7.28 -9.15 -7.38
C ASP A 187 8.15 -10.08 -8.24
N CYS A 188 7.58 -10.55 -9.34
CA CYS A 188 8.21 -11.49 -10.25
C CYS A 188 8.74 -10.82 -11.53
N SER A 189 8.76 -9.48 -11.60
CA SER A 189 9.19 -8.73 -12.79
C SER A 189 10.62 -9.05 -13.24
N GLU A 190 11.53 -9.37 -12.32
CA GLU A 190 12.92 -9.72 -12.62
C GLU A 190 13.08 -11.14 -13.18
N ASN A 191 12.08 -12.01 -12.98
CA ASN A 191 12.02 -13.36 -13.55
C ASN A 191 11.32 -13.38 -14.92
N ILE A 192 10.84 -12.23 -15.39
CA ILE A 192 10.17 -12.08 -16.68
C ILE A 192 11.18 -11.55 -17.71
N ASP A 193 11.31 -12.29 -18.82
CA ASP A 193 12.20 -11.88 -19.91
C ASP A 193 11.53 -10.79 -20.77
N ASN A 194 11.75 -9.54 -20.38
CA ASN A 194 11.24 -8.37 -21.10
C ASN A 194 11.82 -8.20 -22.52
N THR A 195 12.85 -8.96 -22.91
CA THR A 195 13.41 -8.89 -24.27
C THR A 195 12.54 -9.61 -25.30
N ILE A 196 11.68 -10.54 -24.85
CA ILE A 196 10.82 -11.34 -25.75
C ILE A 196 9.86 -10.46 -26.54
N GLU A 197 9.40 -9.34 -25.97
CA GLU A 197 8.40 -8.47 -26.61
C GLU A 197 8.88 -7.88 -27.94
N SER A 198 10.15 -7.53 -28.03
CA SER A 198 10.73 -6.88 -29.21
C SER A 198 11.27 -7.88 -30.24
N MET A 199 11.19 -9.18 -29.97
CA MET A 199 11.65 -10.23 -30.87
C MET A 199 10.65 -10.45 -32.02
N SER A 200 11.18 -10.85 -33.18
CA SER A 200 10.33 -11.28 -34.30
C SER A 200 9.68 -12.63 -34.01
N GLU A 201 8.55 -12.93 -34.68
CA GLU A 201 7.87 -14.23 -34.57
C GLU A 201 8.82 -15.41 -34.85
N ALA A 202 9.73 -15.25 -35.82
CA ALA A 202 10.71 -16.27 -36.18
C ALA A 202 11.73 -16.50 -35.05
N ASP A 203 12.18 -15.44 -34.39
CA ASP A 203 13.12 -15.53 -33.27
C ASP A 203 12.45 -16.11 -32.02
N ILE A 204 11.19 -15.74 -31.75
CA ILE A 204 10.36 -16.34 -30.69
C ILE A 204 10.23 -17.85 -30.93
N ALA A 205 9.89 -18.26 -32.15
CA ALA A 205 9.78 -19.67 -32.50
C ALA A 205 11.12 -20.41 -32.33
N ALA A 206 12.23 -19.82 -32.79
CA ALA A 206 13.56 -20.41 -32.65
C ALA A 206 14.01 -20.53 -31.19
N LYS A 207 13.73 -19.53 -30.34
CA LYS A 207 14.02 -19.54 -28.91
C LYS A 207 13.14 -20.55 -28.17
N TYR A 208 11.86 -20.64 -28.53
CA TYR A 208 10.94 -21.64 -27.99
C TYR A 208 11.41 -23.06 -28.29
N GLU A 209 11.86 -23.38 -29.51
CA GLU A 209 12.34 -24.72 -29.88
C GLU A 209 13.57 -25.18 -29.07
N GLN A 210 14.32 -24.25 -28.47
CA GLN A 210 15.43 -24.57 -27.55
C GLN A 210 14.97 -25.08 -26.19
N LEU A 211 13.69 -24.87 -25.83
CA LEU A 211 13.11 -25.42 -24.61
C LEU A 211 12.98 -26.95 -24.68
N PRO A 212 13.06 -27.66 -23.54
CA PRO A 212 12.88 -29.10 -23.50
C PRO A 212 11.57 -29.54 -24.16
N ALA A 213 11.63 -30.58 -25.00
CA ALA A 213 10.45 -31.09 -25.72
C ALA A 213 9.30 -31.48 -24.78
N SER A 214 9.60 -32.02 -23.59
CA SER A 214 8.60 -32.34 -22.57
C SER A 214 7.86 -31.11 -22.06
N LEU A 215 8.55 -29.98 -21.89
CA LEU A 215 7.97 -28.72 -21.45
C LEU A 215 7.05 -28.16 -22.53
N ARG A 216 7.53 -28.13 -23.78
CA ARG A 216 6.75 -27.64 -24.92
C ARG A 216 5.47 -28.44 -25.12
N ASN A 217 5.60 -29.78 -25.17
CA ASN A 217 4.45 -30.67 -25.33
C ASN A 217 3.40 -30.45 -24.23
N ARG A 218 3.80 -30.25 -22.98
CA ARG A 218 2.88 -29.96 -21.86
C ARG A 218 2.05 -28.70 -22.12
N TYR A 219 2.71 -27.60 -22.50
CA TYR A 219 2.02 -26.33 -22.78
C TYR A 219 1.14 -26.44 -24.03
N GLU A 220 1.65 -27.01 -25.12
CA GLU A 220 0.90 -27.16 -26.38
C GLU A 220 -0.36 -28.03 -26.21
N GLU A 221 -0.25 -29.17 -25.52
CA GLU A 221 -1.39 -30.05 -25.22
C GLU A 221 -2.43 -29.33 -24.36
N ARG A 222 -1.97 -28.61 -23.32
CA ARG A 222 -2.85 -27.95 -22.37
C ARG A 222 -3.57 -26.72 -22.91
N TYR A 223 -2.90 -25.92 -23.73
CA TYR A 223 -3.41 -24.59 -24.13
C TYR A 223 -3.78 -24.48 -25.62
N LEU A 224 -3.24 -25.32 -26.51
CA LEU A 224 -3.64 -25.33 -27.94
C LEU A 224 -4.68 -26.40 -28.26
N GLN A 225 -4.62 -27.56 -27.59
CA GLN A 225 -5.55 -28.67 -27.87
C GLN A 225 -6.81 -28.60 -27.02
N THR A 226 -6.73 -27.95 -25.85
CA THR A 226 -7.87 -27.78 -24.94
C THR A 226 -8.24 -26.30 -24.86
N ALA A 227 -9.44 -25.96 -25.31
CA ALA A 227 -9.92 -24.59 -25.16
C ALA A 227 -10.14 -24.28 -23.67
N PRO A 228 -9.62 -23.16 -23.15
CA PRO A 228 -9.92 -22.73 -21.79
C PRO A 228 -11.41 -22.49 -21.63
N ASN A 229 -11.99 -23.01 -20.54
CA ASN A 229 -13.40 -22.83 -20.23
C ASN A 229 -13.55 -21.95 -18.97
N VAL A 230 -13.48 -20.64 -19.18
CA VAL A 230 -13.64 -19.63 -18.14
C VAL A 230 -14.88 -18.78 -18.47
N PRO A 231 -16.02 -19.02 -17.80
CA PRO A 231 -17.22 -18.23 -18.02
C PRO A 231 -16.96 -16.73 -17.86
N GLY A 232 -17.31 -15.95 -18.88
CA GLY A 232 -17.13 -14.49 -18.90
C GLY A 232 -15.78 -14.00 -19.42
N ALA A 233 -14.79 -14.88 -19.61
CA ALA A 233 -13.54 -14.52 -20.26
C ALA A 233 -13.55 -14.88 -21.76
N THR A 234 -12.95 -14.02 -22.56
CA THR A 234 -12.63 -14.31 -23.97
C THR A 234 -11.16 -14.66 -24.06
N LEU A 235 -10.86 -15.92 -24.34
CA LEU A 235 -9.49 -16.46 -24.40
C LEU A 235 -9.31 -17.24 -25.70
N ALA A 236 -8.31 -16.86 -26.50
CA ALA A 236 -8.04 -17.49 -27.77
C ALA A 236 -6.53 -17.64 -28.01
N TYR A 237 -5.98 -18.77 -27.54
CA TYR A 237 -4.58 -19.08 -27.80
C TYR A 237 -4.31 -19.32 -29.28
N THR A 238 -3.36 -18.56 -29.82
CA THR A 238 -2.63 -18.95 -31.02
C THR A 238 -1.35 -19.69 -30.60
N ALA A 239 -0.82 -20.52 -31.49
CA ALA A 239 0.46 -21.19 -31.24
C ALA A 239 1.59 -20.17 -30.98
N GLU A 240 1.53 -19.02 -31.64
CA GLU A 240 2.49 -17.93 -31.46
C GLU A 240 2.37 -17.26 -30.08
N ALA A 241 1.15 -16.88 -29.68
CA ALA A 241 0.90 -16.28 -28.37
C ALA A 241 1.33 -17.21 -27.24
N LEU A 242 1.03 -18.51 -27.34
CA LEU A 242 1.47 -19.49 -26.36
C LEU A 242 3.00 -19.56 -26.25
N LYS A 243 3.72 -19.61 -27.38
CA LYS A 243 5.19 -19.67 -27.35
C LYS A 243 5.77 -18.44 -26.66
N LYS A 244 5.21 -17.27 -26.97
CA LYS A 244 5.59 -16.00 -26.34
C LYS A 244 5.34 -16.04 -24.83
N ASP A 245 4.13 -16.41 -24.40
CA ASP A 245 3.77 -16.48 -22.99
C ASP A 245 4.65 -17.46 -22.20
N VAL A 246 4.95 -18.64 -22.76
CA VAL A 246 5.83 -19.62 -22.11
C VAL A 246 7.23 -19.06 -21.91
N LEU A 247 7.81 -18.39 -22.91
CA LEU A 247 9.13 -17.77 -22.80
C LEU A 247 9.17 -16.62 -21.80
N ILE A 248 8.06 -15.89 -21.64
CA ILE A 248 7.94 -14.77 -20.70
C ILE A 248 7.75 -15.27 -19.26
N TYR A 249 6.88 -16.27 -19.05
CA TYR A 249 6.34 -16.56 -17.72
C TYR A 249 6.78 -17.89 -17.09
N ASP A 250 7.31 -18.87 -17.82
CA ASP A 250 7.63 -20.19 -17.21
C ASP A 250 8.63 -20.07 -16.05
N ALA A 251 9.68 -19.26 -16.22
CA ALA A 251 10.67 -18.99 -15.18
C ALA A 251 10.04 -18.29 -13.96
N ALA A 252 9.16 -17.32 -14.18
CA ALA A 252 8.45 -16.61 -13.13
C ALA A 252 7.50 -17.55 -12.35
N ILE A 253 6.77 -18.44 -13.05
CA ILE A 253 5.89 -19.45 -12.43
C ILE A 253 6.70 -20.41 -11.54
N ASN A 254 7.88 -20.86 -12.01
CA ASN A 254 8.78 -21.71 -11.21
C ASN A 254 9.26 -20.99 -9.94
N PHE A 255 9.55 -19.69 -10.03
CA PHE A 255 9.95 -18.88 -8.89
C PHE A 255 8.80 -18.68 -7.88
N MET A 256 7.59 -18.34 -8.36
CA MET A 256 6.38 -18.22 -7.54
C MET A 256 6.11 -19.50 -6.73
N GLU A 257 6.18 -20.66 -7.38
CA GLU A 257 6.04 -21.96 -6.72
C GLU A 257 7.13 -22.20 -5.67
N ALA A 258 8.39 -21.92 -6.00
CA ALA A 258 9.52 -22.13 -5.09
C ALA A 258 9.36 -21.30 -3.80
N ILE A 259 9.02 -20.01 -3.94
CA ILE A 259 8.76 -19.11 -2.80
C ILE A 259 7.57 -19.61 -1.99
N TYR A 260 6.46 -19.95 -2.64
CA TYR A 260 5.26 -20.44 -1.95
C TYR A 260 5.56 -21.68 -1.09
N ARG A 261 6.25 -22.68 -1.67
CA ARG A 261 6.61 -23.91 -0.96
C ARG A 261 7.57 -23.67 0.19
N LYS A 262 8.55 -22.79 0.01
CA LYS A 262 9.59 -22.52 1.00
C LYS A 262 9.07 -21.71 2.18
N TYR A 263 8.30 -20.66 1.90
CA TYR A 263 8.00 -19.61 2.86
C TYR A 263 6.54 -19.50 3.28
N ILE A 264 5.59 -19.94 2.46
CA ILE A 264 4.16 -19.75 2.73
C ILE A 264 3.55 -21.02 3.32
N VAL A 265 3.76 -22.17 2.69
CA VAL A 265 3.22 -23.47 3.14
C VAL A 265 3.76 -23.90 4.51
N THR A 266 4.93 -23.41 4.89
CA THR A 266 5.61 -23.77 6.14
C THR A 266 5.14 -22.98 7.36
N LEU A 267 4.27 -21.98 7.17
CA LEU A 267 3.77 -21.12 8.24
C LEU A 267 2.63 -21.79 9.01
N ASP A 268 2.59 -21.58 10.32
CA ASP A 268 1.51 -21.99 11.23
C ASP A 268 0.42 -20.93 11.38
N ARG A 269 0.43 -19.92 10.49
CA ARG A 269 -0.49 -18.77 10.47
C ARG A 269 -0.93 -18.46 9.05
N ALA A 270 -2.08 -17.81 8.93
CA ALA A 270 -2.57 -17.32 7.64
C ALA A 270 -1.69 -16.18 7.09
N VAL A 271 -1.41 -16.24 5.78
CA VAL A 271 -0.77 -15.17 5.01
C VAL A 271 -1.47 -15.06 3.67
N ASP A 272 -1.82 -13.84 3.30
CA ASP A 272 -2.33 -13.46 2.00
C ASP A 272 -1.15 -13.37 1.02
N PHE A 273 -1.02 -14.35 0.11
CA PHE A 273 0.06 -14.41 -0.86
C PHE A 273 -0.36 -13.77 -2.20
N GLU A 274 0.11 -12.56 -2.45
CA GLU A 274 -0.09 -11.84 -3.71
C GLU A 274 1.07 -12.09 -4.68
N ILE A 275 0.72 -12.26 -5.95
CA ILE A 275 1.70 -12.36 -7.05
C ILE A 275 1.59 -11.09 -7.90
N SER A 276 2.73 -10.41 -8.09
CA SER A 276 2.83 -9.19 -8.90
C SER A 276 3.64 -9.41 -10.17
N ILE A 277 3.05 -9.04 -11.30
CA ILE A 277 3.68 -9.01 -12.63
C ILE A 277 3.36 -7.68 -13.36
N ASP A 278 3.03 -6.65 -12.59
CA ASP A 278 2.61 -5.32 -13.07
C ASP A 278 3.80 -4.45 -13.54
N GLU A 279 4.98 -4.60 -12.91
CA GLU A 279 6.23 -3.89 -13.28
C GLU A 279 6.97 -4.54 -14.47
N THR A 280 6.22 -4.98 -15.48
CA THR A 280 6.75 -5.57 -16.73
C THR A 280 6.70 -4.57 -17.89
N ALA A 281 7.46 -4.80 -18.96
CA ALA A 281 7.38 -3.93 -20.15
C ALA A 281 6.08 -4.15 -20.94
N THR A 282 5.63 -5.41 -21.02
CA THR A 282 4.47 -5.82 -21.80
C THR A 282 3.22 -5.94 -20.93
N PRO A 283 2.08 -5.34 -21.32
CA PRO A 283 0.80 -5.65 -20.69
C PRO A 283 0.53 -7.15 -20.63
N THR A 284 0.03 -7.62 -19.50
CA THR A 284 -0.36 -9.01 -19.30
C THR A 284 -1.65 -9.27 -20.08
N SER A 285 -1.59 -10.06 -21.15
CA SER A 285 -2.80 -10.49 -21.86
C SER A 285 -3.70 -11.36 -20.96
N PRO A 286 -5.02 -11.42 -21.21
CA PRO A 286 -5.88 -12.38 -20.52
C PRO A 286 -5.41 -13.84 -20.66
N GLU A 287 -4.88 -14.21 -21.83
CA GLU A 287 -4.24 -15.51 -22.08
C GLU A 287 -3.03 -15.75 -21.18
N ALA A 288 -2.11 -14.79 -21.06
CA ALA A 288 -0.98 -14.90 -20.16
C ALA A 288 -1.42 -15.05 -18.69
N HIS A 289 -2.39 -14.22 -18.28
CA HIS A 289 -2.95 -14.29 -16.93
C HIS A 289 -3.56 -15.67 -16.64
N TYR A 290 -4.39 -16.21 -17.55
CA TYR A 290 -4.95 -17.55 -17.39
C TYR A 290 -3.87 -18.63 -17.32
N LEU A 291 -2.85 -18.58 -18.19
CA LEU A 291 -1.75 -19.54 -18.21
C LEU A 291 -1.03 -19.56 -16.86
N VAL A 292 -0.62 -18.40 -16.35
CA VAL A 292 0.08 -18.27 -15.06
C VAL A 292 -0.78 -18.84 -13.93
N ALA A 293 -2.03 -18.41 -13.84
CA ALA A 293 -2.94 -18.85 -12.78
C ALA A 293 -3.22 -20.36 -12.82
N ASN A 294 -3.43 -20.91 -14.02
CA ASN A 294 -3.71 -22.33 -14.23
C ASN A 294 -2.50 -23.21 -13.89
N GLU A 295 -1.30 -22.82 -14.29
CA GLU A 295 -0.07 -23.54 -13.93
C GLU A 295 0.17 -23.52 -12.41
N LEU A 296 -0.05 -22.39 -11.75
CA LEU A 296 0.11 -22.25 -10.31
C LEU A 296 -0.90 -23.09 -9.53
N ARG A 297 -2.18 -23.09 -9.95
CA ARG A 297 -3.23 -23.92 -9.35
C ARG A 297 -2.86 -25.40 -9.40
N ASP A 298 -2.39 -25.89 -10.55
CA ASP A 298 -1.99 -27.29 -10.72
C ASP A 298 -0.79 -27.69 -9.86
N ARG A 299 0.08 -26.74 -9.55
CA ARG A 299 1.21 -26.91 -8.64
C ARG A 299 0.80 -26.82 -7.17
N GLY A 300 -0.48 -26.54 -6.88
CA GLY A 300 -1.03 -26.42 -5.53
C GLY A 300 -0.68 -25.09 -4.85
N VAL A 301 -0.39 -24.04 -5.61
CA VAL A 301 -0.17 -22.68 -5.08
C VAL A 301 -1.53 -22.02 -4.80
N THR A 302 -1.72 -21.56 -3.57
CA THR A 302 -2.90 -20.78 -3.18
C THR A 302 -2.59 -19.30 -3.30
N ILE A 303 -3.41 -18.56 -4.05
CA ILE A 303 -3.21 -17.16 -4.37
C ILE A 303 -4.26 -16.32 -3.64
N PHE A 304 -3.85 -15.24 -2.98
CA PHE A 304 -4.76 -14.23 -2.44
C PHE A 304 -5.22 -13.27 -3.54
N SER A 305 -4.26 -12.77 -4.32
CA SER A 305 -4.52 -11.89 -5.45
C SER A 305 -3.42 -11.97 -6.51
N MET A 306 -3.77 -11.56 -7.73
CA MET A 306 -2.83 -11.39 -8.85
C MET A 306 -2.87 -9.94 -9.30
N ALA A 307 -1.71 -9.30 -9.43
CA ALA A 307 -1.55 -7.96 -9.98
C ALA A 307 -0.96 -8.05 -11.40
N PRO A 308 -1.81 -8.10 -12.45
CA PRO A 308 -1.36 -8.02 -13.83
C PRO A 308 -0.94 -6.60 -14.22
N ARG A 309 -0.14 -6.47 -15.28
CA ARG A 309 0.03 -5.19 -15.98
C ARG A 309 -1.12 -4.99 -16.96
N PHE A 310 -2.10 -4.15 -16.62
CA PHE A 310 -3.21 -3.84 -17.54
C PHE A 310 -2.73 -3.09 -18.80
N CYS A 311 -3.52 -3.13 -19.89
CA CYS A 311 -3.29 -2.29 -21.05
C CYS A 311 -3.36 -0.78 -20.72
N GLY A 312 -2.71 0.05 -21.54
CA GLY A 312 -2.52 1.47 -21.25
C GLY A 312 -1.50 1.66 -20.13
N GLU A 313 -1.62 2.75 -19.37
CA GLU A 313 -0.64 3.10 -18.34
C GLU A 313 -1.27 3.52 -17.02
N PHE A 314 -0.72 2.94 -15.95
CA PHE A 314 -1.08 3.22 -14.56
C PHE A 314 0.03 4.02 -13.87
N GLN A 315 0.30 5.22 -14.37
CA GLN A 315 1.36 6.06 -13.80
C GLN A 315 1.00 6.59 -12.41
N LYS A 316 2.01 6.92 -11.61
CA LYS A 316 1.83 7.40 -10.24
C LYS A 316 1.16 8.79 -10.23
N GLY A 317 0.24 9.01 -9.30
CA GLY A 317 -0.35 10.34 -9.01
C GLY A 317 -1.36 10.89 -10.03
N ILE A 318 -1.70 10.16 -11.09
CA ILE A 318 -2.61 10.63 -12.16
C ILE A 318 -3.63 9.56 -12.55
N ASP A 319 -4.64 9.95 -13.32
CA ASP A 319 -5.64 9.04 -13.87
C ASP A 319 -5.06 8.11 -14.97
N TYR A 320 -5.84 7.12 -15.38
CA TYR A 320 -5.50 6.17 -16.42
C TYR A 320 -5.20 6.86 -17.77
N ILE A 321 -4.19 6.35 -18.49
CA ILE A 321 -3.85 6.77 -19.85
C ILE A 321 -4.06 5.57 -20.79
N GLY A 322 -5.00 5.68 -21.73
CA GLY A 322 -5.24 4.65 -22.73
C GLY A 322 -6.67 4.62 -23.27
N ASP A 323 -6.98 3.59 -24.06
CA ASP A 323 -8.35 3.32 -24.52
C ASP A 323 -9.14 2.60 -23.41
N ILE A 324 -10.05 3.34 -22.75
CA ILE A 324 -10.90 2.79 -21.69
C ILE A 324 -11.76 1.62 -22.20
N ALA A 325 -12.20 1.64 -23.46
CA ALA A 325 -12.98 0.54 -24.01
C ALA A 325 -12.13 -0.73 -24.20
N GLN A 326 -10.84 -0.57 -24.50
CA GLN A 326 -9.91 -1.70 -24.49
C GLN A 326 -9.69 -2.22 -23.07
N PHE A 327 -9.43 -1.31 -22.11
CA PHE A 327 -9.29 -1.66 -20.71
C PHE A 327 -10.50 -2.44 -20.18
N GLU A 328 -11.72 -1.98 -20.48
CA GLU A 328 -12.95 -2.65 -20.07
C GLU A 328 -13.04 -4.09 -20.60
N ARG A 329 -12.72 -4.31 -21.88
CA ARG A 329 -12.73 -5.65 -22.50
C ARG A 329 -11.72 -6.58 -21.85
N GLU A 330 -10.50 -6.11 -21.61
CA GLU A 330 -9.45 -6.91 -20.98
C GLU A 330 -9.73 -7.16 -19.49
N LEU A 331 -10.21 -6.15 -18.77
CA LEU A 331 -10.61 -6.24 -17.37
C LEU A 331 -11.71 -7.29 -17.18
N ALA A 332 -12.70 -7.34 -18.07
CA ALA A 332 -13.77 -8.34 -18.01
C ALA A 332 -13.20 -9.77 -18.02
N SER A 333 -12.26 -10.05 -18.91
CA SER A 333 -11.59 -11.35 -18.96
C SER A 333 -10.71 -11.60 -17.74
N HIS A 334 -9.92 -10.62 -17.31
CA HIS A 334 -9.08 -10.76 -16.11
C HIS A 334 -9.90 -11.02 -14.84
N ALA A 335 -11.03 -10.34 -14.68
CA ALA A 335 -11.90 -10.52 -13.52
C ALA A 335 -12.57 -11.89 -13.55
N ALA A 336 -13.03 -12.35 -14.72
CA ALA A 336 -13.57 -13.70 -14.89
C ALA A 336 -12.53 -14.80 -14.58
N ILE A 337 -11.27 -14.60 -14.98
CA ILE A 337 -10.16 -15.49 -14.63
C ILE A 337 -9.96 -15.53 -13.11
N ALA A 338 -9.90 -14.37 -12.46
CA ALA A 338 -9.72 -14.28 -11.02
C ALA A 338 -10.85 -14.99 -10.25
N VAL A 339 -12.11 -14.78 -10.66
CA VAL A 339 -13.27 -15.49 -10.12
C VAL A 339 -13.16 -17.00 -10.32
N HIS A 340 -12.77 -17.46 -11.51
CA HIS A 340 -12.62 -18.89 -11.81
C HIS A 340 -11.57 -19.59 -10.95
N PHE A 341 -10.52 -18.88 -10.58
CA PHE A 341 -9.43 -19.36 -9.74
C PHE A 341 -9.53 -18.94 -8.26
N GLU A 342 -10.65 -18.31 -7.87
CA GLU A 342 -11.00 -17.95 -6.48
C GLU A 342 -10.02 -17.01 -5.76
N TYR A 343 -9.30 -16.17 -6.52
CA TYR A 343 -8.49 -15.06 -6.00
C TYR A 343 -9.04 -13.71 -6.45
N LYS A 344 -8.44 -12.62 -5.97
CA LYS A 344 -8.82 -11.25 -6.34
C LYS A 344 -7.90 -10.67 -7.41
N LEU A 345 -8.44 -9.80 -8.27
CA LEU A 345 -7.58 -8.87 -9.00
C LEU A 345 -6.99 -7.85 -8.02
N SER A 346 -5.70 -7.60 -8.15
CA SER A 346 -4.99 -6.54 -7.45
C SER A 346 -4.61 -5.42 -8.40
N ILE A 347 -4.99 -4.19 -8.05
CA ILE A 347 -4.75 -2.99 -8.85
C ILE A 347 -3.62 -2.20 -8.21
N HIS A 348 -2.41 -2.40 -8.75
CA HIS A 348 -1.22 -1.64 -8.39
C HIS A 348 -1.25 -0.24 -9.01
N SER A 349 -0.51 0.70 -8.39
CA SER A 349 -0.59 2.12 -8.74
C SER A 349 -2.03 2.64 -8.79
N GLY A 350 -2.88 2.09 -7.92
CA GLY A 350 -4.33 2.21 -7.99
C GLY A 350 -4.87 3.53 -7.46
N SER A 351 -4.04 4.45 -6.96
CA SER A 351 -4.52 5.78 -6.61
C SER A 351 -4.79 6.62 -7.86
N ASP A 352 -5.77 7.50 -7.75
CA ASP A 352 -6.14 8.54 -8.73
C ASP A 352 -6.68 8.03 -10.08
N LYS A 353 -6.87 6.71 -10.24
CA LYS A 353 -7.41 6.05 -11.44
C LYS A 353 -8.95 6.17 -11.53
N PHE A 354 -9.47 7.37 -11.29
CA PHE A 354 -10.89 7.63 -11.14
C PHE A 354 -11.73 7.18 -12.33
N SER A 355 -11.21 7.29 -13.56
CA SER A 355 -11.90 6.89 -14.78
C SER A 355 -12.20 5.39 -14.88
N VAL A 356 -11.41 4.54 -14.22
CA VAL A 356 -11.52 3.07 -14.31
C VAL A 356 -12.09 2.41 -13.06
N PHE A 357 -12.20 3.12 -11.93
CA PHE A 357 -12.76 2.56 -10.69
C PHE A 357 -14.19 2.00 -10.83
N PRO A 358 -15.14 2.64 -11.53
CA PRO A 358 -16.48 2.07 -11.68
C PRO A 358 -16.45 0.72 -12.40
N LEU A 359 -15.59 0.59 -13.42
CA LEU A 359 -15.39 -0.67 -14.15
C LEU A 359 -14.77 -1.73 -13.24
N ILE A 360 -13.73 -1.38 -12.47
CA ILE A 360 -13.10 -2.29 -11.51
C ILE A 360 -14.12 -2.81 -10.50
N GLY A 361 -14.90 -1.93 -9.87
CA GLY A 361 -15.94 -2.31 -8.91
C GLY A 361 -17.00 -3.22 -9.54
N GLN A 362 -17.46 -2.89 -10.74
CA GLN A 362 -18.46 -3.66 -11.49
C GLN A 362 -17.95 -5.06 -11.86
N TYR A 363 -16.83 -5.16 -12.57
CA TYR A 363 -16.37 -6.44 -13.14
C TYR A 363 -15.83 -7.42 -12.09
N THR A 364 -15.34 -6.91 -10.96
CA THR A 364 -14.91 -7.74 -9.84
C THR A 364 -16.05 -8.06 -8.86
N ASN A 365 -17.28 -7.59 -9.11
CA ASN A 365 -18.41 -7.65 -8.18
C ASN A 365 -18.04 -7.12 -6.77
N GLY A 366 -17.21 -6.09 -6.73
CA GLY A 366 -16.71 -5.50 -5.50
C GLY A 366 -15.70 -6.35 -4.73
N LEU A 367 -15.13 -7.42 -5.30
CA LEU A 367 -14.07 -8.26 -4.72
C LEU A 367 -12.73 -7.99 -5.40
N PHE A 368 -12.03 -6.97 -4.92
CA PHE A 368 -10.74 -6.53 -5.45
C PHE A 368 -9.74 -6.28 -4.32
N HIS A 369 -8.47 -6.19 -4.69
CA HIS A 369 -7.47 -5.47 -3.92
C HIS A 369 -7.05 -4.21 -4.69
N ILE A 370 -6.97 -3.05 -4.02
CA ILE A 370 -6.44 -1.83 -4.63
C ILE A 370 -5.34 -1.25 -3.77
N LYS A 371 -4.19 -0.90 -4.36
CA LYS A 371 -3.04 -0.35 -3.64
C LYS A 371 -2.90 1.15 -3.86
N THR A 372 -2.91 1.90 -2.75
CA THR A 372 -2.55 3.31 -2.70
C THR A 372 -1.34 3.49 -1.79
N ALA A 373 -0.50 4.49 -2.07
CA ALA A 373 0.59 4.87 -1.18
C ALA A 373 0.96 6.34 -1.33
N GLY A 374 1.55 6.71 -2.47
CA GLY A 374 2.07 8.06 -2.67
C GLY A 374 1.02 9.16 -2.76
N THR A 375 -0.25 8.85 -3.06
CA THR A 375 -1.31 9.88 -2.97
C THR A 375 -1.56 10.35 -1.54
N ASN A 376 -1.34 9.49 -0.53
CA ASN A 376 -1.44 9.86 0.88
C ASN A 376 -0.35 10.89 1.25
N TRP A 377 0.84 10.74 0.66
CA TRP A 377 1.91 11.74 0.71
C TRP A 377 1.50 13.05 0.01
N LEU A 378 0.88 12.98 -1.17
CA LEU A 378 0.41 14.19 -1.87
C LEU A 378 -0.64 14.97 -1.07
N GLU A 379 -1.53 14.29 -0.36
CA GLU A 379 -2.49 14.96 0.53
C GLU A 379 -1.80 15.63 1.72
N ALA A 380 -0.69 15.08 2.23
CA ALA A 380 0.13 15.78 3.24
C ALA A 380 0.83 17.01 2.64
N VAL A 381 1.35 16.90 1.41
CA VAL A 381 1.94 18.04 0.69
C VAL A 381 0.90 19.14 0.41
N ARG A 382 -0.35 18.77 0.11
CA ARG A 382 -1.47 19.71 -0.02
C ARG A 382 -1.73 20.49 1.27
N VAL A 383 -1.66 19.83 2.42
CA VAL A 383 -1.77 20.49 3.73
C VAL A 383 -0.68 21.54 3.87
N VAL A 384 0.58 21.19 3.58
CA VAL A 384 1.71 22.11 3.62
C VAL A 384 1.52 23.28 2.65
N ALA A 385 1.06 23.03 1.41
CA ALA A 385 0.75 24.08 0.43
C ALA A 385 -0.26 25.10 0.97
N LYS A 386 -1.24 24.63 1.75
CA LYS A 386 -2.31 25.45 2.31
C LYS A 386 -1.89 26.25 3.55
N VAL A 387 -1.07 25.67 4.42
CA VAL A 387 -0.82 26.23 5.78
C VAL A 387 0.62 26.69 6.01
N ASN A 388 1.58 26.21 5.22
CA ASN A 388 2.98 26.60 5.27
C ASN A 388 3.52 26.81 3.83
N PRO A 389 3.07 27.87 3.15
CA PRO A 389 3.41 28.13 1.74
C PRO A 389 4.92 28.32 1.53
N THR A 390 5.62 28.87 2.52
CA THR A 390 7.09 29.02 2.48
C THR A 390 7.79 27.67 2.40
N LEU A 391 7.39 26.70 3.23
CA LEU A 391 7.92 25.34 3.16
C LEU A 391 7.56 24.68 1.83
N TYR A 392 6.30 24.79 1.40
CA TYR A 392 5.87 24.22 0.12
C TYR A 392 6.71 24.72 -1.05
N ARG A 393 6.94 26.04 -1.17
CA ARG A 393 7.75 26.62 -2.24
C ARG A 393 9.17 26.08 -2.25
N ARG A 394 9.79 25.94 -1.08
CA ARG A 394 11.13 25.37 -0.95
C ARG A 394 11.16 23.89 -1.37
N MET A 395 10.17 23.11 -0.93
CA MET A 395 10.05 21.70 -1.32
C MET A 395 9.78 21.53 -2.81
N HIS A 396 8.86 22.31 -3.39
CA HIS A 396 8.53 22.26 -4.81
C HIS A 396 9.74 22.63 -5.67
N GLN A 397 10.47 23.70 -5.32
CA GLN A 397 11.68 24.06 -6.05
C GLN A 397 12.75 22.96 -5.97
N TYR A 398 12.96 22.39 -4.78
CA TYR A 398 13.89 21.28 -4.62
C TYR A 398 13.47 20.06 -5.45
N ALA A 399 12.17 19.76 -5.52
CA ALA A 399 11.66 18.69 -6.37
C ALA A 399 11.94 18.96 -7.85
N LEU A 400 11.80 20.20 -8.33
CA LEU A 400 12.14 20.57 -9.71
C LEU A 400 13.63 20.34 -9.99
N ASP A 401 14.49 20.81 -9.08
CA ASP A 401 15.96 20.74 -9.23
C ASP A 401 16.46 19.28 -9.24
N HIS A 402 15.75 18.37 -8.58
CA HIS A 402 16.15 16.98 -8.39
C HIS A 402 15.23 15.96 -9.10
N PHE A 403 14.32 16.40 -9.98
CA PHE A 403 13.32 15.53 -10.60
C PHE A 403 13.94 14.35 -11.38
N VAL A 404 15.00 14.63 -12.16
CA VAL A 404 15.69 13.61 -12.97
C VAL A 404 16.22 12.47 -12.11
N GLU A 405 16.71 12.75 -10.91
CA GLU A 405 17.20 11.73 -9.97
C GLU A 405 16.08 10.77 -9.56
N ALA A 406 14.87 11.29 -9.32
CA ALA A 406 13.72 10.50 -8.92
C ALA A 406 13.17 9.61 -10.06
N THR A 407 13.34 10.01 -11.32
CA THR A 407 12.89 9.22 -12.49
C THR A 407 13.64 7.90 -12.66
N ALA A 408 14.81 7.74 -12.02
CA ALA A 408 15.52 6.46 -12.01
C ALA A 408 14.76 5.36 -11.24
N TYR A 409 13.84 5.74 -10.34
CA TYR A 409 13.10 4.81 -9.49
C TYR A 409 11.65 4.61 -9.92
N TYR A 410 11.10 5.52 -10.74
CA TYR A 410 9.70 5.52 -11.13
C TYR A 410 9.54 5.89 -12.59
N HIS A 411 8.76 5.08 -13.31
CA HIS A 411 8.36 5.40 -14.67
C HIS A 411 7.22 6.43 -14.67
N VAL A 412 7.47 7.61 -15.22
CA VAL A 412 6.51 8.69 -15.43
C VAL A 412 6.81 9.42 -16.74
N THR A 413 5.79 10.02 -17.37
CA THR A 413 5.94 10.84 -18.59
C THR A 413 5.66 12.33 -18.31
N THR A 414 6.08 12.80 -17.14
CA THR A 414 5.84 14.16 -16.66
C THR A 414 6.49 15.21 -17.57
N ASP A 415 5.71 16.22 -17.96
CA ASP A 415 6.20 17.42 -18.64
C ASP A 415 6.43 18.54 -17.63
N ILE A 416 7.69 18.71 -17.22
CA ILE A 416 8.09 19.77 -16.28
C ILE A 416 7.83 21.16 -16.86
N SER A 417 7.86 21.33 -18.19
CA SER A 417 7.60 22.63 -18.82
C SER A 417 6.14 23.06 -18.77
N ALA A 418 5.23 22.12 -18.51
CA ALA A 418 3.80 22.38 -18.31
C ALA A 418 3.47 22.86 -16.88
N ILE A 419 4.41 22.74 -15.93
CA ILE A 419 4.23 23.20 -14.55
C ILE A 419 4.40 24.72 -14.51
N VAL A 420 3.36 25.45 -14.08
CA VAL A 420 3.42 26.91 -13.94
C VAL A 420 4.57 27.28 -12.99
N PRO A 421 5.43 28.27 -13.32
CA PRO A 421 6.52 28.67 -12.44
C PRO A 421 6.02 29.19 -11.08
N LEU A 422 6.72 28.84 -10.00
CA LEU A 422 6.38 29.30 -8.64
C LEU A 422 6.32 30.83 -8.51
N SER A 423 7.08 31.57 -9.32
CA SER A 423 7.06 33.05 -9.33
C SER A 423 5.72 33.64 -9.79
N ASP A 424 4.93 32.87 -10.52
CA ASP A 424 3.73 33.32 -11.21
C ASP A 424 2.44 32.93 -10.46
N VAL A 425 2.60 32.22 -9.34
CA VAL A 425 1.51 31.68 -8.52
C VAL A 425 1.55 32.28 -7.12
N THR A 426 0.41 32.77 -6.63
CA THR A 426 0.31 33.30 -5.25
C THR A 426 0.27 32.18 -4.22
N ASP A 427 0.56 32.47 -2.94
CA ASP A 427 0.53 31.46 -1.87
C ASP A 427 -0.82 30.76 -1.75
N ALA A 428 -1.92 31.50 -1.95
CA ALA A 428 -3.27 30.96 -1.90
C ALA A 428 -3.58 29.95 -3.03
N GLN A 429 -2.82 29.99 -4.14
CA GLN A 429 -2.99 29.13 -5.31
C GLN A 429 -2.03 27.92 -5.30
N LEU A 430 -1.08 27.84 -4.35
CA LEU A 430 -0.16 26.70 -4.26
C LEU A 430 -0.87 25.33 -4.13
N PRO A 431 -2.02 25.20 -3.43
CA PRO A 431 -2.75 23.94 -3.39
C PRO A 431 -3.22 23.45 -4.77
N ASP A 432 -3.38 24.34 -5.76
CA ASP A 432 -3.87 23.99 -7.11
C ASP A 432 -2.89 23.06 -7.86
N TYR A 433 -1.59 23.11 -7.52
CA TYR A 433 -0.61 22.15 -8.05
C TYR A 433 -0.94 20.70 -7.68
N MET A 434 -1.66 20.46 -6.58
CA MET A 434 -2.08 19.13 -6.16
C MET A 434 -3.32 18.62 -6.90
N GLU A 435 -3.86 19.41 -7.83
CA GLU A 435 -4.87 19.01 -8.82
C GLU A 435 -4.29 18.83 -10.23
N GLU A 436 -3.03 19.21 -10.46
CA GLU A 436 -2.40 19.21 -11.79
C GLU A 436 -1.49 17.99 -11.97
N ASN A 437 -1.64 17.28 -13.08
CA ASN A 437 -0.96 16.00 -13.32
C ASN A 437 0.56 16.07 -13.17
N ASN A 438 1.21 17.05 -13.79
CA ASN A 438 2.67 17.13 -13.83
C ASN A 438 3.26 17.49 -12.47
N ALA A 439 2.67 18.46 -11.77
CA ALA A 439 3.09 18.87 -10.44
C ALA A 439 2.79 17.79 -9.38
N ARG A 440 1.70 17.04 -9.52
CA ARG A 440 1.44 15.85 -8.70
C ARG A 440 2.52 14.80 -8.93
N GLN A 441 2.87 14.47 -10.17
CA GLN A 441 3.93 13.49 -10.46
C GLN A 441 5.29 13.92 -9.92
N LEU A 442 5.67 15.19 -10.15
CA LEU A 442 6.87 15.83 -9.61
C LEU A 442 7.00 15.56 -8.11
N LEU A 443 5.98 15.94 -7.33
CA LEU A 443 6.00 15.78 -5.87
C LEU A 443 5.79 14.33 -5.42
N HIS A 444 5.11 13.49 -6.21
CA HIS A 444 4.84 12.10 -5.86
C HIS A 444 6.13 11.26 -5.83
N ILE A 445 7.02 11.45 -6.81
CA ILE A 445 8.21 10.61 -6.96
C ILE A 445 9.43 11.17 -6.20
N THR A 446 9.43 12.45 -5.85
CA THR A 446 10.54 13.12 -5.14
C THR A 446 10.47 13.04 -3.61
N TYR A 447 9.45 12.38 -3.06
CA TYR A 447 9.22 12.26 -1.61
C TYR A 447 10.46 11.82 -0.82
N GLY A 448 11.22 10.83 -1.30
CA GLY A 448 12.42 10.33 -0.62
C GLY A 448 13.52 11.38 -0.55
N LEU A 449 13.75 12.07 -1.67
CA LEU A 449 14.72 13.16 -1.76
C LEU A 449 14.33 14.30 -0.81
N LEU A 450 13.05 14.66 -0.74
CA LEU A 450 12.54 15.69 0.18
C LEU A 450 12.68 15.29 1.65
N LEU A 451 12.34 14.04 2.00
CA LEU A 451 12.41 13.57 3.39
C LEU A 451 13.85 13.36 3.88
N GLN A 452 14.79 13.06 2.97
CA GLN A 452 16.19 12.77 3.29
C GLN A 452 17.13 13.96 3.03
N ALA A 453 16.65 15.06 2.42
CA ALA A 453 17.45 16.25 2.19
C ALA A 453 18.06 16.79 3.49
N LYS A 454 19.35 17.12 3.44
CA LYS A 454 20.13 17.66 4.57
C LYS A 454 20.81 18.96 4.20
N ASN A 455 20.91 19.85 5.19
CA ASN A 455 21.76 21.03 5.13
C ASN A 455 23.24 20.63 5.31
N ALA A 456 24.14 21.58 5.06
CA ALA A 456 25.59 21.35 5.20
C ALA A 456 26.04 20.94 6.62
N ASP A 457 25.26 21.29 7.65
CA ASP A 457 25.51 20.92 9.05
C ASP A 457 24.93 19.55 9.43
N GLY A 458 24.28 18.85 8.50
CA GLY A 458 23.65 17.54 8.70
C GLY A 458 22.22 17.57 9.24
N SER A 459 21.68 18.76 9.57
CA SER A 459 20.26 18.92 9.91
C SER A 459 19.37 18.63 8.71
N ARG A 460 18.12 18.18 8.94
CA ARG A 460 17.18 17.89 7.85
C ARG A 460 16.66 19.19 7.25
N THR A 461 16.70 19.29 5.92
CA THR A 461 16.33 20.52 5.20
C THR A 461 14.83 20.80 5.28
N PHE A 462 14.00 19.75 5.18
CA PHE A 462 12.54 19.88 5.11
C PHE A 462 11.81 19.02 6.15
N ALA A 463 12.28 17.80 6.41
CA ALA A 463 11.52 16.80 7.16
C ALA A 463 11.06 17.26 8.55
N ASP A 464 11.92 17.91 9.35
CA ASP A 464 11.53 18.29 10.72
C ASP A 464 10.43 19.38 10.71
N GLU A 465 10.56 20.39 9.86
CA GLU A 465 9.54 21.44 9.68
C GLU A 465 8.24 20.86 9.08
N PHE A 466 8.36 19.91 8.14
CA PHE A 466 7.23 19.19 7.55
C PHE A 466 6.46 18.42 8.62
N PHE A 467 7.13 17.55 9.40
CA PHE A 467 6.47 16.75 10.43
C PHE A 467 5.89 17.60 11.56
N GLN A 468 6.53 18.74 11.89
CA GLN A 468 5.95 19.68 12.82
C GLN A 468 4.66 20.33 12.27
N THR A 469 4.67 20.78 11.02
CA THR A 469 3.48 21.31 10.34
C THR A 469 2.36 20.26 10.33
N MET A 470 2.67 19.01 10.00
CA MET A 470 1.69 17.91 9.99
C MET A 470 1.16 17.56 11.39
N ALA A 471 2.00 17.65 12.42
CA ALA A 471 1.60 17.46 13.81
C ALA A 471 0.59 18.52 14.29
N GLU A 472 0.76 19.76 13.86
CA GLU A 472 -0.15 20.88 14.16
C GLU A 472 -1.45 20.81 13.34
N GLN A 473 -1.39 20.21 12.14
CA GLN A 473 -2.49 20.12 11.18
C GLN A 473 -3.08 18.70 11.06
N GLU A 474 -2.94 17.88 12.10
CA GLU A 474 -3.37 16.46 12.09
C GLU A 474 -4.84 16.30 11.66
N ALA A 475 -5.74 17.13 12.17
CA ALA A 475 -7.16 17.08 11.82
C ALA A 475 -7.44 17.48 10.36
N VAL A 476 -6.68 18.45 9.83
CA VAL A 476 -6.80 18.89 8.44
C VAL A 476 -6.30 17.80 7.49
N PHE A 477 -5.21 17.13 7.85
CA PHE A 477 -4.70 16.00 7.06
C PHE A 477 -5.67 14.82 7.07
N ALA A 478 -6.22 14.47 8.23
CA ALA A 478 -7.21 13.40 8.33
C ALA A 478 -8.48 13.71 7.51
N GLU A 479 -8.94 14.96 7.48
CA GLU A 479 -10.05 15.38 6.60
C GLU A 479 -9.69 15.28 5.11
N GLY A 480 -8.48 15.69 4.72
CA GLY A 480 -7.99 15.52 3.34
C GLY A 480 -7.99 14.06 2.91
N LEU A 481 -7.51 13.15 3.77
CA LEU A 481 -7.55 11.71 3.52
C LEU A 481 -9.00 11.19 3.42
N ARG A 482 -9.91 11.60 4.32
CA ARG A 482 -11.33 11.22 4.25
C ARG A 482 -11.98 11.62 2.94
N HIS A 483 -11.71 12.84 2.48
CA HIS A 483 -12.24 13.31 1.20
C HIS A 483 -11.63 12.54 0.03
N HIS A 484 -10.29 12.46 -0.02
CA HIS A 484 -9.57 11.93 -1.16
C HIS A 484 -9.71 10.40 -1.29
N ILE A 485 -9.45 9.65 -0.22
CA ILE A 485 -9.63 8.19 -0.18
C ILE A 485 -11.12 7.84 -0.19
N GLY A 486 -11.99 8.67 0.41
CA GLY A 486 -13.44 8.50 0.32
C GLY A 486 -13.94 8.50 -1.12
N ARG A 487 -13.43 9.42 -1.98
CA ARG A 487 -13.73 9.44 -3.42
C ARG A 487 -13.31 8.16 -4.14
N HIS A 488 -12.17 7.57 -3.75
CA HIS A 488 -11.75 6.28 -4.32
C HIS A 488 -12.76 5.18 -3.98
N LEU A 489 -13.13 5.08 -2.71
CA LEU A 489 -14.08 4.09 -2.23
C LEU A 489 -15.45 4.25 -2.89
N GLU A 490 -15.96 5.47 -2.98
CA GLU A 490 -17.24 5.77 -3.62
C GLU A 490 -17.27 5.32 -5.08
N LEU A 491 -16.24 5.67 -5.87
CA LEU A 491 -16.15 5.29 -7.28
C LEU A 491 -15.91 3.79 -7.50
N LEU A 492 -15.35 3.09 -6.51
CA LEU A 492 -15.23 1.63 -6.48
C LEU A 492 -16.51 0.93 -5.99
N GLY A 493 -17.53 1.69 -5.58
CA GLY A 493 -18.80 1.15 -5.07
C GLY A 493 -18.74 0.66 -3.62
N LYS A 494 -17.96 1.33 -2.75
CA LYS A 494 -17.73 0.98 -1.33
C LYS A 494 -18.17 2.02 -0.32
#